data_AF-A0A7L2Q0M9-F1
#
_entry.id   AF-A0A7L2Q0M9-F1
#
_cell.length_a   1.000
_cell.length_b   1.000
_cell.length_c   1.000
_cell.angle_alpha   90.00
_cell.angle_beta   90.00
_cell.angle_gamma   90.00
#
_symmetry.space_group_name_H-M   'P 1'
#
loop_
_entity.id
_entity.type
_entity.pdbx_description
1 polymer ?
#
loop_
_entity_poly.entity_id
_entity_poly.type
_entity_poly.pdbx_seq_one_letter_code
_entity_poly.pdbx_strand_id
1 'polypeptide(L)'
;LVKTHNLLTTRNYIFGYHPHGIMGLGAFCNFSTEATGVGQKFPGIRPYLATLAGNFRMPILRDYLMSGGICPVNRDSIDYILSKNGSGNAIVIVVGGAAESLNCTPGKNSVTLKNRKGFVKLALRHGADLVPVYSFGENEVYQQVIFEEGSWGRWVQKKFQKHIGFAPCIFHGRGLFSSNTWGLLPYSKPITTVVGEPITIPKIDNPSQKDVDFYHSIYVDSLIKLFDKYKSKFGLPDTEVLEVN
;
A
#
# COMPACT_ATOMS: atom_id res chain seq x y z
N LEU A 1 -9.21 1.51 -10.38
CA LEU A 1 -8.03 2.37 -10.67
C LEU A 1 -8.39 3.69 -11.35
N VAL A 2 -7.96 4.83 -10.82
CA VAL A 2 -8.03 6.17 -11.43
C VAL A 2 -6.61 6.67 -11.66
N LYS A 3 -6.29 6.99 -12.90
CA LYS A 3 -5.02 7.60 -13.30
C LYS A 3 -5.17 9.12 -13.32
N THR A 4 -4.25 9.83 -12.68
CA THR A 4 -4.24 11.30 -12.70
C THR A 4 -3.20 11.89 -13.66
N HIS A 5 -2.07 11.22 -13.84
CA HIS A 5 -0.95 11.71 -14.67
C HIS A 5 -0.34 10.59 -15.51
N ASN A 6 0.31 10.98 -16.62
CA ASN A 6 1.16 10.09 -17.38
C ASN A 6 2.47 9.84 -16.62
N LEU A 7 3.03 8.64 -16.79
CA LEU A 7 4.32 8.27 -16.24
C LEU A 7 5.28 8.04 -17.41
N LEU A 8 6.50 8.58 -17.27
CA LEU A 8 7.56 8.42 -18.25
C LEU A 8 8.14 7.01 -18.15
N THR A 9 8.18 6.28 -19.26
CA THR A 9 8.75 4.93 -19.33
C THR A 9 10.27 4.90 -19.18
N THR A 10 10.91 6.08 -19.22
CA THR A 10 12.35 6.26 -18.97
C THR A 10 12.70 6.39 -17.49
N ARG A 11 11.70 6.45 -16.60
CA ARG A 11 11.88 6.55 -15.15
C ARG A 11 11.37 5.31 -14.44
N ASN A 12 11.89 5.07 -13.24
CA ASN A 12 11.40 4.07 -12.31
C ASN A 12 10.63 4.79 -11.19
N TYR A 13 9.72 4.06 -10.54
CA TYR A 13 8.77 4.62 -9.58
C TYR A 13 8.67 3.77 -8.33
N ILE A 14 8.42 4.42 -7.19
CA ILE A 14 7.90 3.79 -5.99
C ILE A 14 6.51 4.36 -5.72
N PHE A 15 5.50 3.52 -5.87
CA PHE A 15 4.13 3.84 -5.52
C PHE A 15 3.95 3.54 -4.03
N GLY A 16 3.71 4.57 -3.23
CA GLY A 16 3.30 4.37 -1.85
C GLY A 16 1.79 4.20 -1.79
N TYR A 17 1.34 2.98 -1.52
CA TYR A 17 -0.07 2.62 -1.46
C TYR A 17 -0.64 2.79 -0.05
N HIS A 18 -1.79 3.45 0.04
CA HIS A 18 -2.49 3.77 1.28
C HIS A 18 -4.01 3.63 1.13
N PRO A 19 -4.77 3.29 2.18
CA PRO A 19 -4.31 2.51 3.33
C PRO A 19 -4.11 1.03 2.93
N HIS A 20 -3.55 0.22 3.82
CA HIS A 20 -3.30 -1.21 3.64
C HIS A 20 -4.60 -2.03 3.69
N GLY A 21 -5.58 -1.60 4.50
CA GLY A 21 -6.70 -2.43 4.88
C GLY A 21 -6.26 -3.73 5.57
N ILE A 22 -7.12 -4.74 5.60
CA ILE A 22 -6.76 -6.05 6.14
C ILE A 22 -5.83 -6.83 5.19
N MET A 23 -6.17 -6.87 3.90
CA MET A 23 -5.47 -7.71 2.89
C MET A 23 -4.85 -6.92 1.73
N GLY A 24 -5.06 -5.61 1.62
CA GLY A 24 -4.62 -4.83 0.46
C GLY A 24 -5.24 -5.31 -0.85
N LEU A 25 -6.55 -5.59 -0.86
CA LEU A 25 -7.27 -6.09 -2.02
C LEU A 25 -7.20 -5.12 -3.19
N GLY A 26 -7.30 -3.82 -2.94
CA GLY A 26 -7.13 -2.82 -3.99
C GLY A 26 -5.71 -2.85 -4.56
N ALA A 27 -4.68 -3.02 -3.73
CA ALA A 27 -3.30 -3.08 -4.22
C ALA A 27 -3.10 -4.29 -5.14
N PHE A 28 -3.58 -5.46 -4.70
CA PHE A 28 -3.53 -6.69 -5.49
C PHE A 28 -4.30 -6.56 -6.81
N CYS A 29 -5.58 -6.18 -6.75
CA CYS A 29 -6.44 -6.11 -7.93
C CYS A 29 -5.96 -5.05 -8.94
N ASN A 30 -5.43 -3.91 -8.48
CA ASN A 30 -4.97 -2.86 -9.39
C ASN A 30 -3.56 -3.08 -9.94
N PHE A 31 -2.66 -3.75 -9.21
CA PHE A 31 -1.23 -3.77 -9.55
C PHE A 31 -0.62 -5.16 -9.71
N SER A 32 -1.37 -6.23 -9.43
CA SER A 32 -0.95 -7.63 -9.66
C SER A 32 -1.83 -8.35 -10.69
N THR A 33 -2.86 -7.66 -11.21
CA THR A 33 -3.78 -8.20 -12.22
C THR A 33 -4.17 -7.11 -13.21
N GLU A 34 -4.74 -7.50 -14.35
CA GLU A 34 -5.34 -6.58 -15.32
C GLU A 34 -6.83 -6.28 -15.06
N ALA A 35 -7.38 -6.68 -13.91
CA ALA A 35 -8.81 -6.53 -13.59
C ALA A 35 -9.32 -5.08 -13.67
N THR A 36 -8.42 -4.09 -13.54
CA THR A 36 -8.75 -2.66 -13.63
C THR A 36 -8.05 -1.94 -14.78
N GLY A 37 -7.44 -2.70 -15.69
CA GLY A 37 -6.79 -2.18 -16.91
C GLY A 37 -5.53 -1.37 -16.64
N VAL A 38 -4.67 -1.82 -15.72
CA VAL A 38 -3.45 -1.09 -15.35
C VAL A 38 -2.49 -0.94 -16.53
N GLY A 39 -2.37 -1.97 -17.37
CA GLY A 39 -1.53 -1.93 -18.57
C GLY A 39 -2.03 -0.92 -19.61
N GLN A 40 -3.35 -0.72 -19.74
CA GLN A 40 -3.90 0.31 -20.63
C GLN A 40 -3.76 1.72 -20.03
N LYS A 41 -3.91 1.85 -18.71
CA LYS A 41 -3.80 3.15 -18.02
C LYS A 41 -2.36 3.64 -17.99
N PHE A 42 -1.41 2.77 -17.71
CA PHE A 42 0.01 3.10 -17.62
C PHE A 42 0.82 2.30 -18.65
N PRO A 43 0.66 2.59 -19.96
CA PRO A 43 1.33 1.83 -21.00
C PRO A 43 2.85 1.92 -20.85
N GLY A 44 3.50 0.76 -20.89
CA GLY A 44 4.96 0.65 -20.72
C GLY A 44 5.45 0.72 -19.28
N ILE A 45 4.57 0.91 -18.29
CA ILE A 45 4.92 0.82 -16.88
C ILE A 45 4.63 -0.59 -16.35
N ARG A 46 5.60 -1.19 -15.67
CA ARG A 46 5.52 -2.54 -15.11
C ARG A 46 5.36 -2.47 -13.59
N PRO A 47 4.15 -2.73 -13.05
CA PRO A 47 3.94 -2.75 -11.61
C PRO A 47 4.53 -4.02 -10.98
N TYR A 48 5.15 -3.87 -9.81
CA TYR A 48 5.60 -4.96 -8.95
C TYR A 48 5.08 -4.71 -7.54
N LEU A 49 4.02 -5.40 -7.14
CA LEU A 49 3.51 -5.30 -5.77
C LEU A 49 4.48 -5.98 -4.80
N ALA A 50 4.95 -5.25 -3.79
CA ALA A 50 5.87 -5.75 -2.78
C ALA A 50 5.11 -6.18 -1.52
N THR A 51 5.24 -7.44 -1.11
CA THR A 51 4.59 -8.01 0.08
C THR A 51 5.59 -8.68 1.03
N LEU A 52 5.15 -9.05 2.23
CA LEU A 52 6.00 -9.63 3.27
C LEU A 52 6.86 -10.79 2.74
N ALA A 53 8.17 -10.70 2.92
CA ALA A 53 9.12 -11.71 2.43
C ALA A 53 8.85 -13.13 2.97
N GLY A 54 8.22 -13.24 4.15
CA GLY A 54 7.78 -14.51 4.73
C GLY A 54 6.79 -15.29 3.84
N ASN A 55 5.96 -14.60 3.04
CA ASN A 55 5.01 -15.24 2.13
C ASN A 55 5.71 -16.11 1.06
N PHE A 56 6.97 -15.80 0.74
CA PHE A 56 7.77 -16.48 -0.27
C PHE A 56 8.50 -17.72 0.27
N ARG A 57 8.31 -18.08 1.54
CA ARG A 57 8.88 -19.31 2.13
C ARG A 57 8.01 -20.55 1.86
N MET A 58 6.73 -20.37 1.56
CA MET A 58 5.79 -21.45 1.29
C MET A 58 5.69 -21.67 -0.23
N PRO A 59 6.08 -22.85 -0.78
CA PRO A 59 6.24 -23.01 -2.23
C PRO A 59 4.99 -22.67 -3.06
N ILE A 60 3.81 -23.18 -2.69
CA ILE A 60 2.57 -22.94 -3.44
C ILE A 60 2.15 -21.47 -3.40
N LEU A 61 2.22 -20.84 -2.22
CA LEU A 61 1.89 -19.42 -2.06
C LEU A 61 2.89 -18.53 -2.80
N ARG A 62 4.18 -18.87 -2.73
CA ARG A 62 5.26 -18.17 -3.44
C ARG A 62 4.98 -18.13 -4.94
N ASP A 63 4.72 -19.28 -5.54
CA ASP A 63 4.55 -19.38 -7.00
C ASP A 63 3.26 -18.68 -7.45
N TYR A 64 2.18 -18.77 -6.65
CA TYR A 64 0.97 -17.99 -6.88
C TYR A 64 1.23 -16.48 -6.86
N LEU A 65 1.92 -15.96 -5.84
CA LEU A 65 2.24 -14.54 -5.74
C LEU A 65 3.14 -14.08 -6.90
N MET A 66 4.20 -14.84 -7.20
CA MET A 66 5.14 -14.51 -8.29
C MET A 66 4.46 -14.54 -9.67
N SER A 67 3.45 -15.40 -9.86
CA SER A 67 2.66 -15.41 -11.11
C SER A 67 1.94 -14.09 -11.39
N GLY A 68 1.60 -13.33 -10.34
CA GLY A 68 1.01 -11.99 -10.42
C GLY A 68 2.03 -10.84 -10.40
N GLY A 69 3.33 -11.13 -10.60
CA GLY A 69 4.40 -10.13 -10.58
C GLY A 69 4.73 -9.60 -9.18
N ILE A 70 4.26 -10.27 -8.12
CA ILE A 70 4.47 -9.86 -6.73
C ILE A 70 5.88 -10.26 -6.29
N CYS A 71 6.57 -9.36 -5.61
CA CYS A 71 7.92 -9.55 -5.11
C CYS A 71 7.98 -9.40 -3.57
N PRO A 72 9.02 -9.94 -2.92
CA PRO A 72 9.22 -9.72 -1.50
C PRO A 72 9.66 -8.27 -1.24
N VAL A 73 9.08 -7.64 -0.21
CA VAL A 73 9.46 -6.32 0.29
C VAL A 73 10.78 -6.40 1.07
N ASN A 74 11.86 -6.68 0.34
CA ASN A 74 13.23 -6.66 0.85
C ASN A 74 14.12 -5.80 -0.06
N ARG A 75 15.26 -5.40 0.49
CA ARG A 75 16.16 -4.47 -0.17
C ARG A 75 16.72 -5.04 -1.47
N ASP A 76 17.13 -6.31 -1.50
CA ASP A 76 17.76 -6.90 -2.67
C ASP A 76 16.82 -6.94 -3.88
N SER A 77 15.55 -7.29 -3.66
CA SER A 77 14.54 -7.34 -4.73
C SER A 77 14.20 -5.94 -5.25
N ILE A 78 14.05 -4.97 -4.33
CA ILE A 78 13.81 -3.57 -4.68
C ILE A 78 14.99 -2.98 -5.43
N ASP A 79 16.22 -3.21 -4.94
CA ASP A 79 17.46 -2.73 -5.56
C ASP A 79 17.62 -3.32 -6.97
N TYR A 80 17.32 -4.62 -7.17
CA TYR A 80 17.32 -5.23 -8.50
C TYR A 80 16.32 -4.58 -9.45
N ILE A 81 15.05 -4.45 -9.03
CA ILE A 81 13.99 -3.91 -9.88
C ILE A 81 14.27 -2.45 -10.27
N LEU A 82 14.79 -1.62 -9.35
CA LEU A 82 15.03 -0.20 -9.61
C LEU A 82 16.36 0.09 -10.33
N SER A 83 17.30 -0.86 -10.37
CA SER A 83 18.65 -0.61 -10.94
C SER A 83 19.07 -1.53 -12.08
N LYS A 84 18.62 -2.79 -12.10
CA LYS A 84 19.04 -3.81 -13.07
C LYS A 84 17.94 -4.21 -14.04
N ASN A 85 16.67 -4.00 -13.68
CA ASN A 85 15.52 -4.41 -14.49
C ASN A 85 15.07 -3.36 -15.54
N GLY A 86 15.98 -2.47 -15.95
CA GLY A 86 15.69 -1.39 -16.89
C GLY A 86 14.85 -0.25 -16.29
N SER A 87 14.19 0.51 -17.17
CA SER A 87 13.30 1.62 -16.81
C SER A 87 11.82 1.25 -16.96
N GLY A 88 10.92 2.10 -16.47
CA GLY A 88 9.48 1.88 -16.53
C GLY A 88 8.98 0.93 -15.45
N ASN A 89 9.77 0.62 -14.43
CA ASN A 89 9.35 -0.22 -13.31
C ASN A 89 8.64 0.62 -12.25
N ALA A 90 7.53 0.13 -11.70
CA ALA A 90 6.81 0.74 -10.59
C ALA A 90 6.68 -0.24 -9.43
N ILE A 91 7.48 -0.06 -8.39
CA ILE A 91 7.34 -0.88 -7.17
C ILE A 91 6.20 -0.33 -6.33
N VAL A 92 5.22 -1.15 -6.02
CA VAL A 92 4.08 -0.78 -5.17
C VAL A 92 4.34 -1.27 -3.76
N ILE A 93 4.50 -0.33 -2.82
CA ILE A 93 4.74 -0.61 -1.41
C ILE A 93 3.53 -0.15 -0.63
N VAL A 94 2.89 -1.10 0.08
CA VAL A 94 1.85 -0.77 1.05
C VAL A 94 2.50 -0.29 2.34
N VAL A 95 2.62 1.03 2.49
CA VAL A 95 3.60 1.64 3.41
C VAL A 95 3.27 1.40 4.89
N GLY A 96 1.98 1.44 5.26
CA GLY A 96 1.55 1.20 6.63
C GLY A 96 1.82 -0.22 7.13
N GLY A 97 1.81 -1.19 6.20
CA GLY A 97 2.12 -2.59 6.46
C GLY A 97 1.27 -3.21 7.57
N ALA A 98 1.86 -4.19 8.26
CA ALA A 98 1.18 -4.91 9.34
C ALA A 98 0.73 -4.03 10.52
N ALA A 99 1.34 -2.85 10.73
CA ALA A 99 0.91 -1.96 11.82
C ALA A 99 -0.43 -1.29 11.51
N GLU A 100 -0.61 -0.90 10.25
CA GLU A 100 -1.85 -0.27 9.77
C GLU A 100 -2.98 -1.30 9.65
N SER A 101 -2.67 -2.52 9.17
CA SER A 101 -3.67 -3.58 9.05
C SER A 101 -4.28 -4.00 10.39
N LEU A 102 -3.58 -3.84 11.51
CA LEU A 102 -4.09 -4.15 12.85
C LEU A 102 -5.04 -3.10 13.43
N ASN A 103 -5.08 -1.92 12.81
CA ASN A 103 -5.94 -0.81 13.22
C ASN A 103 -6.97 -0.46 12.12
N CYS A 104 -7.12 -1.34 11.13
CA CYS A 104 -8.05 -1.17 10.02
C CYS A 104 -9.48 -1.20 10.55
N THR A 105 -10.16 -0.05 10.48
CA THR A 105 -11.55 0.10 10.94
C THR A 105 -12.39 0.69 9.81
N PRO A 106 -13.54 0.10 9.46
CA PRO A 106 -14.51 0.74 8.58
C PRO A 106 -14.85 2.16 9.05
N GLY A 107 -15.02 3.08 8.11
CA GLY A 107 -15.30 4.49 8.36
C GLY A 107 -14.09 5.33 8.80
N LYS A 108 -12.91 4.74 9.01
CA LYS A 108 -11.70 5.49 9.36
C LYS A 108 -10.75 5.63 8.18
N ASN A 109 -10.33 6.86 7.92
CA ASN A 109 -9.32 7.22 6.93
C ASN A 109 -8.02 7.58 7.65
N SER A 110 -7.29 6.57 8.13
CA SER A 110 -6.01 6.77 8.83
C SER A 110 -4.90 5.94 8.21
N VAL A 111 -3.70 6.53 8.17
CA VAL A 111 -2.50 5.92 7.59
C VAL A 111 -1.33 5.96 8.56
N THR A 112 -0.60 4.86 8.69
CA THR A 112 0.66 4.75 9.42
C THR A 112 1.80 5.15 8.49
N LEU A 113 2.16 6.44 8.47
CA LEU A 113 3.10 7.01 7.52
C LEU A 113 4.12 7.97 8.17
N LYS A 114 3.80 8.60 9.30
CA LYS A 114 4.60 9.66 9.93
C LYS A 114 6.06 9.25 10.13
N ASN A 115 6.27 8.02 10.59
CA ASN A 115 7.60 7.47 10.86
C ASN A 115 8.09 6.47 9.79
N ARG A 116 7.32 6.26 8.72
CA ARG A 116 7.65 5.30 7.64
C ARG A 116 8.45 5.99 6.53
N LYS A 117 9.75 6.21 6.75
CA LYS A 117 10.61 6.94 5.80
C LYS A 117 11.50 6.04 4.91
N GLY A 118 11.46 4.72 5.13
CA GLY A 118 12.32 3.76 4.43
C GLY A 118 12.12 3.74 2.92
N PHE A 119 10.88 3.87 2.44
CA PHE A 119 10.60 3.90 1.00
C PHE A 119 11.13 5.17 0.32
N VAL A 120 11.09 6.33 1.00
CA VAL A 120 11.68 7.59 0.51
C VAL A 120 13.21 7.46 0.43
N LYS A 121 13.83 6.86 1.44
CA LYS A 121 15.27 6.59 1.42
C LYS A 121 15.65 5.69 0.25
N LEU A 122 14.86 4.65 -0.05
CA LEU A 122 15.09 3.77 -1.20
C LEU A 122 14.91 4.53 -2.52
N ALA A 123 13.85 5.33 -2.62
CA ALA A 123 13.57 6.16 -3.79
C ALA A 123 14.77 7.05 -4.11
N LEU A 124 15.30 7.79 -3.12
CA LEU A 124 16.45 8.68 -3.28
C LEU A 124 17.69 7.93 -3.76
N ARG A 125 17.97 6.74 -3.24
CA ARG A 125 19.15 5.97 -3.64
C ARG A 125 19.12 5.51 -5.09
N HIS A 126 17.93 5.31 -5.63
CA HIS A 126 17.76 4.85 -7.00
C HIS A 126 17.36 5.97 -7.97
N GLY A 127 17.02 7.15 -7.48
CA GLY A 127 16.41 8.21 -8.30
C GLY A 127 15.05 7.79 -8.86
N ALA A 128 14.32 6.95 -8.13
CA ALA A 128 13.00 6.47 -8.52
C ALA A 128 11.92 7.42 -7.98
N ASP A 129 11.05 7.94 -8.83
CA ASP A 129 10.07 8.95 -8.43
C ASP A 129 9.05 8.37 -7.44
N LEU A 130 8.65 9.19 -6.48
CA LEU A 130 7.64 8.82 -5.50
C LEU A 130 6.24 9.13 -6.05
N VAL A 131 5.34 8.17 -5.99
CA VAL A 131 3.94 8.38 -6.43
C VAL A 131 3.00 8.09 -5.27
N PRO A 132 2.27 9.09 -4.74
CA PRO A 132 1.27 8.85 -3.71
C PRO A 132 0.06 8.13 -4.32
N VAL A 133 -0.37 7.04 -3.70
CA VAL A 133 -1.53 6.26 -4.12
C VAL A 133 -2.49 6.10 -2.94
N TYR A 134 -3.75 6.50 -3.13
CA TYR A 134 -4.78 6.38 -2.10
C TYR A 134 -5.95 5.52 -2.58
N SER A 135 -6.44 4.61 -1.75
CA SER A 135 -7.52 3.66 -2.04
C SER A 135 -8.73 3.89 -1.15
N PHE A 136 -9.75 4.54 -1.71
CA PHE A 136 -11.03 4.76 -1.04
C PHE A 136 -11.81 3.44 -0.96
N GLY A 137 -12.41 3.15 0.19
CA GLY A 137 -13.19 1.94 0.42
C GLY A 137 -12.38 0.70 0.83
N GLU A 138 -11.04 0.78 0.87
CA GLU A 138 -10.18 -0.35 1.25
C GLU A 138 -10.48 -0.88 2.66
N ASN A 139 -10.81 0.00 3.60
CA ASN A 139 -11.14 -0.36 4.98
C ASN A 139 -12.58 -0.88 5.15
N GLU A 140 -13.43 -0.79 4.11
CA GLU A 140 -14.86 -1.12 4.18
C GLU A 140 -15.16 -2.60 3.86
N VAL A 141 -14.19 -3.32 3.30
CA VAL A 141 -14.40 -4.68 2.77
C VAL A 141 -14.29 -5.78 3.82
N TYR A 142 -13.81 -5.46 5.02
CA TYR A 142 -13.76 -6.37 6.16
C TYR A 142 -14.08 -5.63 7.46
N GLN A 143 -14.68 -6.35 8.41
CA GLN A 143 -14.79 -5.94 9.80
C GLN A 143 -13.70 -6.63 10.61
N GLN A 144 -12.96 -5.86 11.40
CA GLN A 144 -11.91 -6.36 12.27
C GLN A 144 -12.37 -6.34 13.72
N VAL A 145 -12.02 -7.38 14.47
CA VAL A 145 -12.05 -7.34 15.94
C VAL A 145 -10.84 -6.55 16.41
N ILE A 146 -11.09 -5.38 17.00
CA ILE A 146 -10.05 -4.49 17.53
C ILE A 146 -10.00 -4.69 19.04
N PHE A 147 -8.87 -5.16 19.53
CA PHE A 147 -8.62 -5.27 20.96
C PHE A 147 -8.28 -3.90 21.55
N GLU A 148 -8.97 -3.51 22.62
CA GLU A 148 -8.74 -2.24 23.31
C GLU A 148 -7.29 -2.09 23.78
N GLU A 149 -6.78 -0.85 23.77
CA GLU A 149 -5.47 -0.55 24.32
C GLU A 149 -5.43 -0.89 25.82
N GLY A 150 -4.38 -1.58 26.25
CA GLY A 150 -4.26 -2.09 27.63
C GLY A 150 -4.91 -3.45 27.88
N SER A 151 -5.73 -3.97 26.94
CA SER A 151 -6.29 -5.31 27.08
C SER A 151 -5.23 -6.41 26.95
N TRP A 152 -5.47 -7.56 27.60
CA TRP A 152 -4.63 -8.75 27.46
C TRP A 152 -4.53 -9.22 26.00
N GLY A 153 -5.64 -9.18 25.25
CA GLY A 153 -5.66 -9.53 23.82
C GLY A 153 -4.74 -8.63 22.99
N ARG A 154 -4.77 -7.31 23.21
CA ARG A 154 -3.86 -6.36 22.54
C ARG A 154 -2.41 -6.58 22.94
N TRP A 155 -2.14 -6.92 24.19
CA TRP A 155 -0.80 -7.26 24.66
C TRP A 155 -0.25 -8.50 23.95
N VAL A 156 -1.04 -9.59 23.85
CA VAL A 156 -0.67 -10.81 23.12
C VAL A 156 -0.41 -10.49 21.65
N GLN A 157 -1.31 -9.72 21.01
CA GLN A 157 -1.18 -9.31 19.61
C GLN A 157 0.11 -8.51 19.37
N LYS A 158 0.42 -7.51 20.21
CA LYS A 158 1.66 -6.71 20.13
C LYS A 158 2.90 -7.58 20.37
N LYS A 159 2.86 -8.52 21.32
CA LYS A 159 3.94 -9.49 21.57
C LYS A 159 4.19 -10.39 20.36
N PHE A 160 3.13 -10.95 19.77
CA PHE A 160 3.23 -11.82 18.59
C PHE A 160 3.80 -11.05 17.39
N GLN A 161 3.29 -9.83 17.13
CA GLN A 161 3.81 -8.95 16.09
C GLN A 161 5.31 -8.69 16.25
N LYS A 162 5.77 -8.42 17.48
CA LYS A 162 7.18 -8.13 17.76
C LYS A 162 8.11 -9.32 17.49
N HIS A 163 7.65 -10.56 17.73
CA HIS A 163 8.50 -11.75 17.61
C HIS A 163 8.43 -12.38 16.20
N ILE A 164 7.27 -12.33 15.56
CA ILE A 164 6.99 -13.07 14.31
C ILE A 164 6.86 -12.12 13.10
N GLY A 165 6.79 -10.81 13.33
CA GLY A 165 6.75 -9.79 12.28
C GLY A 165 5.36 -9.60 11.65
N PHE A 166 4.40 -10.48 11.96
CA PHE A 166 2.98 -10.29 11.68
C PHE A 166 2.17 -10.71 12.91
N ALA A 167 1.10 -9.99 13.21
CA ALA A 167 0.09 -10.46 14.15
C ALA A 167 -1.16 -10.85 13.36
N PRO A 168 -1.80 -11.98 13.68
CA PRO A 168 -3.03 -12.36 13.02
C PRO A 168 -4.11 -11.31 13.31
N CYS A 169 -4.65 -10.72 12.26
CA CYS A 169 -5.87 -9.94 12.32
C CYS A 169 -7.03 -10.94 12.52
N ILE A 170 -7.86 -10.75 13.54
CA ILE A 170 -9.15 -11.43 13.61
C ILE A 170 -10.13 -10.53 12.86
N PHE A 171 -10.60 -10.98 11.71
CA PHE A 171 -11.49 -10.22 10.86
C PHE A 171 -12.51 -11.14 10.22
N HIS A 172 -13.52 -10.53 9.63
CA HIS A 172 -14.52 -11.21 8.85
C HIS A 172 -15.11 -10.33 7.77
N GLY A 173 -15.62 -11.00 6.74
CA GLY A 173 -16.54 -10.42 5.80
C GLY A 173 -17.76 -11.31 5.68
N ARG A 174 -18.12 -11.68 4.45
CA ARG A 174 -19.29 -12.51 4.13
C ARG A 174 -18.92 -13.97 3.85
N GLY A 175 -19.90 -14.85 3.97
CA GLY A 175 -19.79 -16.25 3.58
C GLY A 175 -19.83 -16.46 2.06
N LEU A 176 -19.38 -17.64 1.65
CA LEU A 176 -19.28 -18.02 0.23
C LEU A 176 -20.64 -18.12 -0.47
N PHE A 177 -21.64 -18.65 0.24
CA PHE A 177 -22.97 -18.95 -0.31
C PHE A 177 -24.07 -17.97 0.11
N SER A 178 -23.79 -17.07 1.06
CA SER A 178 -24.75 -16.06 1.52
C SER A 178 -24.07 -14.82 2.07
N SER A 179 -24.55 -13.64 1.65
CA SER A 179 -24.07 -12.34 2.14
C SER A 179 -24.32 -12.12 3.63
N ASN A 180 -25.28 -12.86 4.21
CA ASN A 180 -25.71 -12.67 5.60
C ASN A 180 -24.98 -13.61 6.58
N THR A 181 -24.04 -14.42 6.07
CA THR A 181 -23.27 -15.36 6.89
C THR A 181 -21.85 -14.82 7.13
N TRP A 182 -21.29 -15.19 8.27
CA TRP A 182 -19.91 -14.88 8.63
C TRP A 182 -18.94 -15.68 7.75
N GLY A 183 -17.87 -15.04 7.27
CA GLY A 183 -16.88 -15.73 6.44
C GLY A 183 -15.65 -14.90 6.10
N LEU A 184 -14.85 -15.39 5.16
CA LEU A 184 -13.58 -14.79 4.75
C LEU A 184 -13.66 -14.01 3.43
N LEU A 185 -14.81 -13.98 2.75
CA LEU A 185 -14.95 -13.17 1.54
C LEU A 185 -15.15 -11.70 1.89
N PRO A 186 -14.61 -10.76 1.09
CA PRO A 186 -14.84 -9.34 1.33
C PRO A 186 -16.33 -9.00 1.17
N TYR A 187 -16.78 -8.03 1.97
CA TYR A 187 -18.07 -7.38 1.75
C TYR A 187 -18.10 -6.71 0.38
N SER A 188 -19.27 -6.68 -0.25
CA SER A 188 -19.48 -6.07 -1.56
C SER A 188 -19.51 -4.55 -1.46
N LYS A 189 -18.36 -3.94 -1.13
CA LYS A 189 -18.14 -2.50 -1.05
C LYS A 189 -17.16 -2.08 -2.14
N PRO A 190 -17.38 -0.92 -2.79
CA PRO A 190 -16.51 -0.46 -3.85
C PRO A 190 -15.13 -0.07 -3.30
N ILE A 191 -14.07 -0.48 -3.98
CA ILE A 191 -12.71 0.01 -3.77
C ILE A 191 -12.31 0.87 -4.98
N THR A 192 -11.95 2.13 -4.75
CA THR A 192 -11.43 3.01 -5.80
C THR A 192 -10.08 3.58 -5.44
N THR A 193 -9.06 3.11 -6.15
CA THR A 193 -7.68 3.57 -5.99
C THR A 193 -7.34 4.68 -6.97
N VAL A 194 -6.82 5.79 -6.46
CA VAL A 194 -6.34 6.95 -7.21
C VAL A 194 -4.82 7.00 -7.16
N VAL A 195 -4.17 7.04 -8.32
CA VAL A 195 -2.72 7.20 -8.46
C VAL A 195 -2.42 8.67 -8.70
N GLY A 196 -1.70 9.30 -7.77
CA GLY A 196 -1.38 10.72 -7.78
C GLY A 196 -0.28 11.13 -8.76
N GLU A 197 0.14 12.39 -8.66
CA GLU A 197 1.21 12.97 -9.45
C GLU A 197 2.58 12.45 -8.99
N PRO A 198 3.50 12.10 -9.91
CA PRO A 198 4.85 11.69 -9.53
C PRO A 198 5.65 12.87 -8.97
N ILE A 199 6.23 12.67 -7.78
CA ILE A 199 7.21 13.56 -7.17
C ILE A 199 8.57 13.17 -7.73
N THR A 200 9.12 14.03 -8.60
CA THR A 200 10.45 13.83 -9.16
C THR A 200 11.50 14.04 -8.08
N ILE A 201 12.40 13.08 -7.93
CA ILE A 201 13.47 13.14 -6.93
C ILE A 201 14.85 12.88 -7.56
N PRO A 202 15.93 13.44 -6.98
CA PRO A 202 17.29 13.18 -7.42
C PRO A 202 17.74 11.79 -6.97
N LYS A 203 18.75 11.26 -7.68
CA LYS A 203 19.51 10.11 -7.19
C LYS A 203 20.61 10.59 -6.23
N ILE A 204 20.61 10.06 -5.01
CA ILE A 204 21.61 10.32 -3.97
C ILE A 204 22.02 8.98 -3.36
N ASP A 205 23.26 8.53 -3.59
CA ASP A 205 23.69 7.18 -3.17
C ASP A 205 23.62 6.96 -1.64
N ASN A 206 23.93 8.01 -0.88
CA ASN A 206 23.90 8.04 0.58
C ASN A 206 23.09 9.25 1.07
N PRO A 207 21.74 9.21 1.00
CA PRO A 207 20.91 10.35 1.38
C PRO A 207 21.02 10.61 2.88
N SER A 208 21.16 11.88 3.25
CA SER A 208 21.15 12.30 4.65
C SER A 208 19.73 12.17 5.23
N GLN A 209 19.61 12.17 6.56
CA GLN A 209 18.29 12.17 7.20
C GLN A 209 17.48 13.43 6.82
N LYS A 210 18.15 14.57 6.59
CA LYS A 210 17.52 15.82 6.15
C LYS A 210 16.90 15.67 4.75
N ASP A 211 17.61 15.01 3.82
CA ASP A 211 17.09 14.75 2.48
C ASP A 211 15.85 13.86 2.55
N VAL A 212 15.93 12.78 3.34
CA VAL A 212 14.82 11.86 3.54
C VAL A 212 13.61 12.56 4.15
N ASP A 213 13.82 13.40 5.17
CA ASP A 213 12.75 14.13 5.84
C ASP A 213 12.07 15.14 4.92
N PHE A 214 12.86 15.85 4.10
CA PHE A 214 12.36 16.81 3.12
C PHE A 214 11.48 16.16 2.05
N TYR A 215 11.93 15.07 1.43
CA TYR A 215 11.11 14.38 0.43
C TYR A 215 9.94 13.62 1.05
N HIS A 216 10.07 13.16 2.30
CA HIS A 216 8.96 12.57 3.04
C HIS A 216 7.87 13.58 3.35
N SER A 217 8.20 14.83 3.72
CA SER A 217 7.18 15.87 3.93
C SER A 217 6.46 16.20 2.63
N ILE A 218 7.18 16.35 1.51
CA ILE A 218 6.56 16.57 0.19
C ILE A 218 5.61 15.41 -0.16
N TYR A 219 6.03 14.17 0.10
CA TYR A 219 5.20 12.99 -0.13
C TYR A 219 3.91 13.00 0.71
N VAL A 220 4.03 13.29 2.02
CA VAL A 220 2.88 13.36 2.93
C VAL A 220 1.91 14.45 2.48
N ASP A 221 2.40 15.65 2.17
CA ASP A 221 1.58 16.76 1.69
C ASP A 221 0.87 16.41 0.38
N SER A 222 1.57 15.71 -0.53
CA SER A 222 0.99 15.28 -1.81
C SER A 222 -0.10 14.21 -1.61
N LEU A 223 0.08 13.29 -0.66
CA LEU A 223 -0.92 12.29 -0.31
C LEU A 223 -2.17 12.94 0.30
N ILE A 224 -2.01 13.90 1.21
CA ILE A 224 -3.13 14.64 1.84
C ILE A 224 -3.89 15.42 0.76
N LYS A 225 -3.19 16.16 -0.11
CA LYS A 225 -3.82 16.88 -1.23
C LYS A 225 -4.57 15.93 -2.18
N LEU A 226 -4.01 14.74 -2.44
CA LEU A 226 -4.66 13.72 -3.26
C LEU A 226 -5.95 13.23 -2.58
N PHE A 227 -5.91 12.95 -1.28
CA PHE A 227 -7.08 12.56 -0.52
C PHE A 227 -8.17 13.66 -0.56
N ASP A 228 -7.82 14.88 -0.19
CA ASP A 228 -8.75 16.01 -0.13
C ASP A 228 -9.41 16.32 -1.46
N LYS A 229 -8.65 16.21 -2.56
CA LYS A 229 -9.17 16.43 -3.92
C LYS A 229 -10.23 15.41 -4.33
N TYR A 230 -10.17 14.19 -3.81
CA TYR A 230 -10.99 13.06 -4.29
C TYR A 230 -12.01 12.54 -3.27
N LYS A 231 -11.91 12.91 -1.98
CA LYS A 231 -12.76 12.36 -0.90
C LYS A 231 -14.26 12.53 -1.19
N SER A 232 -14.70 13.71 -1.62
CA SER A 232 -16.12 14.01 -1.90
C SER A 232 -16.66 13.21 -3.09
N LYS A 233 -15.80 12.95 -4.09
CA LYS A 233 -16.15 12.12 -5.25
C LYS A 233 -16.43 10.66 -4.86
N PHE A 234 -15.85 10.20 -3.75
CA PHE A 234 -15.99 8.83 -3.27
C PHE A 234 -16.83 8.72 -1.98
N GLY A 235 -17.70 9.70 -1.75
CA GLY A 235 -18.75 9.63 -0.74
C GLY A 235 -18.34 10.02 0.68
N LEU A 236 -17.15 10.61 0.85
CA LEU A 236 -16.72 11.18 2.13
C LEU A 236 -17.13 12.66 2.23
N PRO A 237 -17.50 13.17 3.42
CA PRO A 237 -17.83 14.58 3.59
C PRO A 237 -16.59 15.47 3.43
N ASP A 238 -16.79 16.74 3.07
CA ASP A 238 -15.68 17.70 2.91
C ASP A 238 -14.91 17.95 4.22
N THR A 239 -15.56 17.70 5.37
CA THR A 239 -14.97 17.79 6.71
C THR A 239 -14.07 16.61 7.06
N GLU A 240 -14.13 15.51 6.30
CA GLU A 240 -13.30 14.33 6.54
C GLU A 240 -11.82 14.68 6.29
N VAL A 241 -10.93 14.23 7.18
CA VAL A 241 -9.49 14.48 7.08
C VAL A 241 -8.73 13.15 7.10
N LEU A 242 -7.63 13.10 6.36
CA LEU A 242 -6.73 11.96 6.40
C LEU A 242 -5.85 12.04 7.65
N GLU A 243 -6.03 11.10 8.58
CA GLU A 243 -5.19 11.00 9.77
C GLU A 243 -3.83 10.36 9.43
N VAL A 244 -2.73 11.10 9.65
CA VAL A 244 -1.36 10.61 9.39
C VAL A 244 -0.65 10.29 10.71
N ASN A 245 -0.55 8.99 11.01
CA ASN A 245 0.01 8.41 12.24
C ASN A 245 1.45 7.95 12.11
#